data_AF-A0A450RZW4-F1
#
_entry.id   AF-A0A450RZW4-F1
#
_cell.length_a   1.000
_cell.length_b   1.000
_cell.length_c   1.000
_cell.angle_alpha   90.00
_cell.angle_beta   90.00
_cell.angle_gamma   90.00
#
_symmetry.space_group_name_H-M   'P 1'
#
loop_
_entity.id
_entity.type
_entity.pdbx_description
1 polymer ?
#
loop_
_entity_poly.entity_id
_entity_poly.type
_entity_poly.pdbx_seq_one_letter_code
_entity_poly.pdbx_strand_id
1 'polypeptide(L)' 'MGRVVSEIGNDRIRERFVYSYRPVYEIRDNTITILAIIHGKRLIDHILDRFE' A
#
# COMPACT_ATOMS: atom_id res chain seq x y z
N MET A 1 8.37 -9.05 6.21
CA MET A 1 7.06 -8.83 5.54
C MET A 1 6.79 -7.32 5.51
N GLY A 2 6.00 -6.78 4.56
CA GLY A 2 5.78 -5.32 4.41
C GLY A 2 5.14 -4.66 5.64
N ARG A 3 5.23 -3.32 5.75
CA ARG A 3 4.69 -2.55 6.89
C ARG A 3 3.23 -2.18 6.65
N VAL A 4 2.44 -2.02 7.71
CA VAL A 4 1.08 -1.48 7.61
C VAL A 4 1.15 -0.05 7.06
N VAL A 5 0.23 0.31 6.16
CA VAL A 5 0.09 1.69 5.71
C VAL A 5 -0.61 2.48 6.82
N SER A 6 0.17 3.22 7.60
CA SER A 6 -0.29 4.03 8.74
C SER A 6 -1.42 4.99 8.38
N GLU A 7 -1.39 5.51 7.16
CA GLU A 7 -2.33 6.49 6.60
C GLU A 7 -3.71 5.90 6.31
N ILE A 8 -3.81 4.57 6.15
CA ILE A 8 -5.07 3.87 5.82
C ILE A 8 -5.71 3.25 7.08
N GLY A 9 -4.97 3.08 8.17
CA GLY A 9 -5.49 2.54 9.44
C GLY A 9 -5.98 1.08 9.38
N ASN A 10 -5.72 0.37 8.28
CA ASN A 10 -6.11 -1.02 8.06
C ASN A 10 -4.88 -1.94 8.08
N ASP A 11 -4.83 -2.87 9.04
CA ASP A 11 -3.71 -3.78 9.27
C ASP A 11 -3.47 -4.82 8.15
N ARG A 12 -4.49 -5.04 7.32
CA ARG A 12 -4.43 -5.90 6.12
C ARG A 12 -3.77 -5.21 4.95
N ILE A 13 -3.80 -3.88 4.91
CA ILE A 13 -3.19 -3.08 3.84
C ILE A 13 -1.76 -2.74 4.22
N ARG A 14 -0.84 -3.18 3.37
CA ARG A 14 0.59 -3.11 3.61
C ARG A 14 1.30 -2.51 2.42
N GLU A 15 2.46 -1.94 2.71
CA GLU A 15 3.38 -1.47 1.70
C GLU A 15 4.78 -2.01 1.89
N ARG A 16 5.54 -2.01 0.81
CA ARG A 16 6.98 -2.29 0.81
C ARG A 16 7.70 -1.30 -0.08
N PHE A 17 8.92 -0.93 0.28
CA PHE A 17 9.78 -0.19 -0.63
C PHE A 17 10.53 -1.18 -1.53
N VAL A 18 10.37 -1.02 -2.84
CA VAL A 18 11.08 -1.76 -3.87
C VAL A 18 11.67 -0.73 -4.82
N TYR A 19 12.97 -0.47 -4.67
CA TYR A 19 13.65 0.66 -5.30
C TYR A 19 12.91 1.99 -5.05
N SER A 20 12.67 2.76 -6.11
CA SER A 20 11.93 4.02 -6.09
C SER A 20 10.41 3.83 -6.06
N TYR A 21 9.89 2.63 -5.78
CA TYR A 21 8.47 2.32 -5.79
C TYR A 21 7.99 1.74 -4.46
N ARG A 22 6.69 1.91 -4.22
CA ARG A 22 5.94 1.44 -3.06
C ARG A 22 4.72 0.66 -3.57
N PRO A 23 4.82 -0.66 -3.75
CA PRO A 23 3.64 -1.49 -3.93
C PRO A 23 2.80 -1.45 -2.64
N VAL A 24 1.53 -1.11 -2.80
CA VAL A 24 0.50 -1.21 -1.76
C VAL A 24 -0.34 -2.43 -2.08
N TYR A 25 -0.50 -3.31 -1.10
CA TYR A 25 -1.16 -4.59 -1.28
C TYR A 25 -1.97 -4.97 -0.06
N GLU A 26 -3.02 -5.76 -0.28
CA GLU A 26 -3.83 -6.35 0.77
C GLU A 26 -3.49 -7.83 0.94
N ILE A 27 -3.46 -8.31 2.19
CA ILE A 27 -3.42 -9.73 2.50
C ILE A 27 -4.82 -10.18 2.93
N ARG A 28 -5.42 -11.11 2.19
CA ARG A 28 -6.65 -11.81 2.58
C ARG A 28 -6.46 -13.31 2.45
N ASP A 29 -6.62 -14.02 3.56
CA ASP A 29 -6.44 -15.46 3.67
C ASP A 29 -5.10 -15.91 3.05
N ASN A 30 -5.17 -16.59 1.90
CA ASN A 30 -4.01 -17.12 1.18
C ASN A 30 -3.68 -16.35 -0.10
N THR A 31 -4.21 -15.12 -0.24
CA THR A 31 -4.12 -14.29 -1.43
C THR A 31 -3.52 -12.92 -1.11
N ILE A 32 -2.66 -12.43 -2.00
CA ILE A 32 -2.13 -11.07 -1.97
C ILE A 32 -2.69 -10.31 -3.19
N THR A 33 -3.43 -9.24 -2.94
CA THR A 33 -3.97 -8.38 -4.00
C THR A 33 -3.12 -7.11 -4.07
N ILE A 34 -2.51 -6.84 -5.22
CA ILE A 34 -1.80 -5.58 -5.45
C ILE A 34 -2.85 -4.50 -5.76
N LEU A 35 -2.98 -3.51 -4.88
CA LEU A 35 -3.97 -2.44 -5.02
C LEU A 35 -3.41 -1.27 -5.84
N ALA A 36 -2.14 -0.94 -5.62
CA ALA A 36 -1.47 0.17 -6.30
C ALA A 36 0.06 -0.01 -6.35
N ILE A 37 0.70 0.64 -7.32
CA ILE A 37 2.15 0.83 -7.38
C ILE A 37 2.42 2.33 -7.37
N ILE A 38 3.01 2.83 -6.29
CA ILE A 38 3.23 4.26 -6.08
C ILE A 38 4.73 4.56 -6.25
N HIS A 39 5.10 5.65 -6.91
CA HIS A 39 6.50 6.09 -6.91
C HIS A 39 6.84 6.70 -5.53
N GLY A 40 7.95 6.30 -4.90
CA GLY A 40 8.31 6.68 -3.53
C GLY A 40 8.52 8.17 -3.28
N LYS A 41 8.72 8.96 -4.34
CA LYS A 41 8.73 10.44 -4.27
C LYS A 41 7.34 11.09 -4.31
N ARG A 42 6.26 10.34 -4.58
CA ARG A 42 4.88 10.87 -4.59
C ARG A 42 4.30 10.79 -3.18
N LEU A 43 3.57 11.84 -2.81
CA LEU A 43 2.79 11.88 -1.58
C LEU A 43 1.63 10.88 -1.69
N ILE A 44 1.36 10.14 -0.60
CA ILE A 44 0.31 9.11 -0.61
C ILE A 44 -1.10 9.73 -0.63
N ASP A 45 -1.23 10.97 -0.13
CA ASP A 45 -2.47 11.69 0.09
C ASP A 45 -3.36 11.76 -1.15
N HIS A 46 -2.78 11.92 -2.34
CA HIS A 46 -3.54 11.98 -3.61
C HIS A 46 -4.20 10.64 -4.02
N ILE A 47 -3.93 9.56 -3.29
CA ILE A 47 -4.38 8.21 -3.64
C ILE A 47 -5.32 7.68 -2.55
N LEU A 48 -5.39 8.33 -1.37
CA LEU A 48 -6.25 7.92 -0.26
C LEU A 48 -7.73 7.91 -0.67
N ASP A 49 -8.18 8.90 -1.45
CA ASP A 49 -9.54 9.01 -1.98
C ASP A 49 -9.98 7.78 -2.81
N ARG A 50 -9.04 6.93 -3.23
CA ARG A 50 -9.30 5.74 -4.04
C ARG A 50 -9.53 4.47 -3.20
N PHE A 51 -9.37 4.57 -1.88
CA PHE A 51 -9.55 3.49 -0.91
C PHE A 51 -10.78 3.68 -0.01
N GLU A 52 -11.57 4.75 -0.23
CA GLU A 52 -12.94 4.90 0.33
C GLU A 52 -13.98 4.04 -0.41
#